data_AF-A0A1N7RM17-F1
#
_entry.id   AF-A0A1N7RM17-F1
#
_cell.length_a   1.000
_cell.length_b   1.000
_cell.length_c   1.000
_cell.angle_alpha   90.00
_cell.angle_beta   90.00
_cell.angle_gamma   90.00
#
_symmetry.space_group_name_H-M   'P 1'
#
loop_
_entity.id
_entity.type
_entity.pdbx_description
1 polymer ?
#
loop_
_entity_poly.entity_id
_entity_poly.type
_entity_poly.pdbx_seq_one_letter_code
_entity_poly.pdbx_strand_id
1 'polypeptide(L)'
;MIRRPKNVYPLQPPRERGTGRAFALAALMHVLLGFFLYHGIHWQNSTPAGAEAELWTQVPDTPAPRPAPPPPAPVKPAPQVNNEEADIALQEKKRKQQEAQRQAELAEQQRQQKLQAQQEAEAKRQQQLAADQAAAAAAAKLKQQQLQQQQQAERLKQQQLAQQKQEQLKKQQEEQQKEQQAKQAQAEAQAKAEAAKAAKAKAQAQAEAAKKLDAERRERLAAMQGMAGGEGSTGNGLAKSGTGSGAGGNATSPGYAEKVQRRVRPNIIWSGDTAGLETVVDVRCAPTGTLLSATIRRSSGNSAWDDAALRAVQRSDPMPQDVNGKTPPSFTITLRPAA
;
A
#
# COMPACT_ATOMS: atom_id res chain seq x y z
N MET A 1 -10.71 -26.45 41.28
CA MET A 1 -10.25 -26.20 39.90
C MET A 1 -10.79 -24.86 39.42
N ILE A 2 -9.97 -23.81 39.37
CA ILE A 2 -10.38 -22.47 38.93
C ILE A 2 -9.82 -22.24 37.53
N ARG A 3 -10.69 -22.21 36.51
CA ARG A 3 -10.30 -21.89 35.13
C ARG A 3 -10.30 -20.37 34.95
N ARG A 4 -9.13 -19.77 34.75
CA ARG A 4 -8.99 -18.37 34.30
C ARG A 4 -9.09 -18.32 32.77
N PRO A 5 -9.93 -17.46 32.17
CA PRO A 5 -9.90 -17.22 30.73
C PRO A 5 -8.70 -16.34 30.37
N LYS A 6 -7.85 -16.80 29.46
CA LYS A 6 -6.79 -16.00 28.82
C LYS A 6 -7.44 -15.15 27.72
N ASN A 7 -7.65 -13.87 28.00
CA ASN A 7 -8.01 -12.91 26.96
C ASN A 7 -6.71 -12.32 26.39
N VAL A 8 -6.23 -12.87 25.27
CA VAL A 8 -5.04 -12.39 24.56
C VAL A 8 -5.52 -11.52 23.42
N TYR A 9 -5.60 -10.21 23.64
CA TYR A 9 -5.73 -9.24 22.56
C TYR A 9 -4.34 -8.92 22.02
N PRO A 10 -4.04 -9.11 20.73
CA PRO A 10 -2.82 -8.56 20.16
C PRO A 10 -2.92 -7.03 20.17
N LEU A 11 -1.98 -6.37 20.85
CA LEU A 11 -1.78 -4.93 20.77
C LEU A 11 -1.42 -4.56 19.33
N GLN A 12 -2.40 -4.11 18.55
CA GLN A 12 -2.14 -3.54 17.23
C GLN A 12 -1.70 -2.07 17.42
N PRO A 13 -0.52 -1.66 16.92
CA PRO A 13 -0.15 -0.26 16.98
C PRO A 13 -1.11 0.58 16.11
N PRO A 14 -1.48 1.79 16.55
CA PRO A 14 -2.38 2.67 15.81
C PRO A 14 -1.79 2.98 14.43
N ARG A 15 -2.61 2.88 13.37
CA ARG A 15 -2.21 3.23 12.01
C ARG A 15 -1.86 4.72 11.95
N GLU A 16 -0.58 5.02 11.76
CA GLU A 16 -0.08 6.38 11.60
C GLU A 16 -0.69 7.03 10.35
N ARG A 17 -1.51 8.06 10.54
CA ARG A 17 -2.01 8.88 9.45
C ARG A 17 -0.89 9.79 8.96
N GLY A 18 -0.47 9.63 7.71
CA GLY A 18 0.16 10.71 6.94
C GLY A 18 1.66 10.65 6.68
N THR A 19 2.31 9.48 6.73
CA THR A 19 3.74 9.33 6.38
C THR A 19 4.08 9.90 4.99
N GLY A 20 3.15 9.89 4.04
CA GLY A 20 3.35 10.45 2.69
C GLY A 20 3.70 11.95 2.69
N ARG A 21 3.19 12.74 3.64
CA ARG A 21 3.55 14.16 3.77
C ARG A 21 4.98 14.34 4.27
N ALA A 22 5.42 13.48 5.19
CA ALA A 22 6.80 13.49 5.69
C ALA A 22 7.79 13.10 4.59
N PHE A 23 7.49 12.09 3.77
CA PHE A 23 8.31 11.72 2.61
C PHE A 23 8.38 12.83 1.56
N ALA A 24 7.26 13.52 1.29
CA ALA A 24 7.24 14.65 0.36
C ALA A 24 8.11 15.82 0.85
N LEU A 25 8.02 16.17 2.14
CA LEU A 25 8.84 17.20 2.75
C LEU A 25 10.33 16.83 2.78
N ALA A 26 10.64 15.56 3.08
CA ALA A 26 12.01 15.07 3.06
C ALA A 26 12.61 15.18 1.64
N ALA A 27 11.89 14.74 0.60
CA ALA A 27 12.35 14.87 -0.77
C ALA A 27 12.58 16.33 -1.18
N LEU A 28 11.68 17.23 -0.79
CA LEU A 28 11.81 18.67 -1.05
C LEU A 28 13.07 19.26 -0.38
N MET A 29 13.37 18.87 0.86
CA MET A 29 14.60 19.30 1.54
C MET A 29 15.88 18.81 0.83
N HIS A 30 15.89 17.58 0.32
CA HIS A 30 17.05 17.05 -0.41
C HIS A 30 17.27 17.77 -1.75
N VAL A 31 16.19 18.13 -2.45
CA VAL A 31 16.28 18.93 -3.69
C VAL A 31 16.82 20.32 -3.40
N LEU A 32 16.36 20.98 -2.34
CA LEU A 32 16.89 22.28 -1.92
C LEU A 32 18.38 22.21 -1.54
N LEU A 33 18.79 21.18 -0.80
CA LEU A 33 20.20 20.96 -0.47
C LEU A 33 21.05 20.77 -1.74
N GLY A 34 20.58 19.96 -2.68
CA GLY A 34 21.27 19.75 -3.97
C GLY A 34 21.38 21.03 -4.79
N PHE A 35 20.32 21.84 -4.83
CA PHE A 35 20.32 23.14 -5.51
C PHE A 35 21.31 24.12 -4.87
N PHE A 36 21.36 24.17 -3.53
CA PHE A 36 22.29 25.02 -2.79
C PHE A 36 23.75 24.57 -2.98
N LEU A 37 24.03 23.27 -2.94
CA LEU A 37 25.37 22.72 -3.21
C LEU A 37 25.80 23.00 -4.65
N TYR A 38 24.90 22.87 -5.62
CA TYR A 38 25.20 23.16 -7.02
C TYR A 38 25.57 24.63 -7.23
N HIS A 39 24.79 25.57 -6.67
CA HIS A 39 25.10 27.00 -6.77
C HIS A 39 26.31 27.42 -5.92
N GLY A 40 26.50 26.81 -4.75
CA GLY A 40 27.61 27.12 -3.85
C GLY A 40 28.96 26.63 -4.38
N ILE A 41 29.02 25.42 -4.93
CA ILE A 41 30.27 24.88 -5.52
C ILE A 41 30.62 25.62 -6.81
N HIS A 42 29.63 26.10 -7.57
CA HIS A 42 29.89 26.87 -8.78
C HIS A 42 30.56 28.23 -8.50
N TRP A 43 30.38 28.79 -7.29
CA TRP A 43 31.04 30.06 -6.92
C TRP A 43 32.50 29.88 -6.48
N GLN A 44 32.89 28.70 -5.99
CA GLN A 44 34.27 28.40 -5.58
C GLN A 44 35.20 28.02 -6.75
N ASN A 45 34.66 27.78 -7.95
CA ASN A 45 35.46 27.46 -9.14
C ASN A 45 35.93 28.72 -9.87
N SER A 46 36.50 29.67 -9.13
CA SER A 46 37.39 30.68 -9.71
C SER A 46 38.78 30.04 -9.75
N THR A 47 39.21 29.62 -10.95
CA THR A 47 40.60 29.20 -11.18
C THR A 47 41.54 30.26 -10.60
N PRO A 48 42.40 29.94 -9.61
CA PRO A 48 43.40 30.90 -9.18
C PRO A 48 44.27 31.22 -10.39
N ALA A 49 44.26 32.48 -10.82
CA ALA A 49 45.24 33.00 -11.74
C ALA A 49 46.63 32.66 -11.17
N GLY A 50 47.49 32.10 -12.01
CA GLY A 50 48.75 31.44 -11.64
C GLY A 50 49.44 32.08 -10.44
N ALA A 51 49.44 31.35 -9.33
CA ALA A 51 50.44 31.54 -8.29
C ALA A 51 51.73 30.91 -8.82
N GLU A 52 52.51 31.71 -9.53
CA GLU A 52 53.90 31.40 -9.82
C GLU A 52 54.64 31.39 -8.47
N ALA A 53 54.99 30.20 -8.00
CA ALA A 53 55.91 30.06 -6.90
C ALA A 53 57.28 30.53 -7.38
N GLU A 54 57.62 31.78 -7.13
CA GLU A 54 58.97 32.29 -7.30
C GLU A 54 59.92 31.45 -6.44
N LEU A 55 60.67 30.60 -7.13
CA LEU A 55 61.74 29.77 -6.61
C LEU A 55 62.88 30.70 -6.18
N TRP A 56 63.00 30.95 -4.87
CA TRP A 56 64.12 31.71 -4.32
C TRP A 56 65.43 30.93 -4.50
N THR A 57 66.15 31.21 -5.58
CA THR A 57 67.58 30.91 -5.72
C THR A 57 68.36 32.19 -5.48
N GLN A 58 68.80 32.41 -4.24
CA GLN A 58 69.81 33.41 -3.93
C GLN A 58 71.16 32.98 -4.55
N VAL A 59 71.52 33.62 -5.66
CA VAL A 59 72.89 33.69 -6.17
C VAL A 59 73.46 35.04 -5.75
N PRO A 60 74.49 35.10 -4.89
CA PRO A 60 75.35 36.26 -4.83
C PRO A 60 76.56 36.03 -5.75
N ASP A 61 76.56 36.73 -6.89
CA ASP A 61 77.77 37.00 -7.64
C ASP A 61 78.17 38.45 -7.32
N THR A 62 79.36 38.65 -6.77
CA THR A 62 79.97 39.97 -6.64
C THR A 62 81.47 39.81 -6.81
N PRO A 63 82.02 40.15 -7.99
CA PRO A 63 83.47 40.23 -8.17
C PRO A 63 83.95 41.62 -7.72
N ALA A 64 84.92 41.65 -6.80
CA ALA A 64 85.72 42.83 -6.51
C ALA A 64 87.21 42.56 -6.82
N PRO A 65 87.95 43.58 -7.30
CA PRO A 65 89.15 43.43 -8.10
C PRO A 65 90.41 43.05 -7.30
N ARG A 66 91.30 42.30 -7.98
CA ARG A 66 92.66 41.95 -7.55
C ARG A 66 93.58 43.18 -7.52
N PRO A 67 94.37 43.41 -6.46
CA PRO A 67 95.59 44.21 -6.55
C PRO A 67 96.74 43.41 -7.21
N ALA A 68 97.52 44.12 -8.01
CA ALA A 68 98.71 43.64 -8.72
C ALA A 68 99.89 43.35 -7.77
N PRO A 69 100.82 42.45 -8.16
CA PRO A 69 101.91 41.96 -7.31
C PRO A 69 103.12 42.91 -7.28
N PRO A 70 103.95 42.89 -6.21
CA PRO A 70 105.28 43.49 -6.24
C PRO A 70 106.30 42.61 -7.01
N PRO A 71 107.30 43.23 -7.69
CA PRO A 71 108.31 42.57 -8.52
C PRO A 71 109.41 41.83 -7.72
N PRO A 72 110.23 40.99 -8.37
CA PRO A 72 110.84 39.80 -7.77
C PRO A 72 112.21 40.06 -7.15
N ALA A 73 112.54 39.29 -6.11
CA ALA A 73 113.90 39.09 -5.63
C ALA A 73 114.47 37.77 -6.19
N PRO A 74 115.74 37.74 -6.65
CA PRO A 74 116.25 36.65 -7.44
C PRO A 74 116.91 35.54 -6.61
N VAL A 75 116.90 34.36 -7.25
CA VAL A 75 117.82 33.20 -7.15
C VAL A 75 117.89 32.41 -5.84
N LYS A 76 117.56 31.12 -5.96
CA LYS A 76 118.53 30.03 -5.72
C LYS A 76 118.12 28.74 -6.47
N PRO A 77 119.08 27.89 -6.86
CA PRO A 77 118.96 26.92 -7.95
C PRO A 77 118.05 25.73 -7.65
N ALA A 78 117.39 25.25 -8.69
CA ALA A 78 116.53 24.07 -8.71
C ALA A 78 117.26 22.81 -8.19
N PRO A 79 116.67 22.07 -7.24
CA PRO A 79 116.88 20.64 -7.14
C PRO A 79 116.06 19.98 -8.26
N GLN A 80 116.71 19.17 -9.09
CA GLN A 80 116.01 18.23 -9.97
C GLN A 80 115.25 17.25 -9.06
N VAL A 81 113.95 17.48 -8.84
CA VAL A 81 113.08 16.54 -8.14
C VAL A 81 112.56 15.56 -9.17
N ASN A 82 112.76 14.27 -8.93
CA ASN A 82 112.50 13.18 -9.87
C ASN A 82 111.05 13.24 -10.42
N ASN A 83 110.93 13.56 -11.71
CA ASN A 83 109.65 13.63 -12.45
C ASN A 83 108.82 12.32 -12.35
N GLU A 84 109.47 11.20 -12.02
CA GLU A 84 108.83 9.88 -11.91
C GLU A 84 107.86 9.76 -10.72
N GLU A 85 108.11 10.41 -9.58
CA GLU A 85 107.26 10.27 -8.38
C GLU A 85 105.92 11.04 -8.50
N ALA A 86 105.93 12.17 -9.21
CA ALA A 86 104.72 12.96 -9.48
C ALA A 86 103.78 12.23 -10.46
N ASP A 87 104.33 11.55 -11.46
CA ASP A 87 103.57 10.77 -12.43
C ASP A 87 102.93 9.53 -11.79
N ILE A 88 103.60 8.88 -10.84
CA ILE A 88 103.05 7.74 -10.08
C ILE A 88 101.85 8.17 -9.21
N ALA A 89 101.95 9.31 -8.51
CA ALA A 89 100.86 9.84 -7.71
C ALA A 89 99.63 10.24 -8.56
N LEU A 90 99.86 10.78 -9.76
CA LEU A 90 98.80 11.07 -10.72
C LEU A 90 98.14 9.79 -11.26
N GLN A 91 98.91 8.74 -11.52
CA GLN A 91 98.40 7.46 -11.99
C GLN A 91 97.55 6.74 -10.93
N GLU A 92 97.98 6.73 -9.66
CA GLU A 92 97.18 6.18 -8.56
C GLU A 92 95.88 6.95 -8.33
N LYS A 93 95.93 8.29 -8.40
CA LYS A 93 94.73 9.13 -8.29
C LYS A 93 93.73 8.86 -9.42
N LYS A 94 94.22 8.69 -10.65
CA LYS A 94 93.39 8.31 -11.81
C LYS A 94 92.75 6.92 -11.63
N ARG A 95 93.49 5.94 -11.09
CA ARG A 95 92.96 4.59 -10.79
C ARG A 95 91.86 4.64 -9.72
N LYS A 96 92.09 5.37 -8.61
CA LYS A 96 91.07 5.58 -7.55
C LYS A 96 89.82 6.30 -8.08
N GLN A 97 89.98 7.32 -8.93
CA GLN A 97 88.84 8.00 -9.58
C GLN A 97 88.06 7.06 -10.50
N GLN A 98 88.73 6.21 -11.29
CA GLN A 98 88.07 5.25 -12.17
C GLN A 98 87.36 4.14 -11.38
N GLU A 99 87.93 3.68 -10.27
CA GLU A 99 87.27 2.74 -9.34
C GLU A 99 86.02 3.38 -8.69
N ALA A 100 86.12 4.63 -8.22
CA ALA A 100 84.99 5.36 -7.67
C ALA A 100 83.87 5.59 -8.72
N GLN A 101 84.22 5.89 -9.97
CA GLN A 101 83.26 6.01 -11.07
C GLN A 101 82.54 4.68 -11.35
N ARG A 102 83.27 3.56 -11.43
CA ARG A 102 82.65 2.23 -11.61
C ARG A 102 81.75 1.84 -10.43
N GLN A 103 82.15 2.15 -9.19
CA GLN A 103 81.30 1.92 -8.03
C GLN A 103 80.05 2.79 -8.04
N ALA A 104 80.16 4.06 -8.45
CA ALA A 104 79.03 4.96 -8.61
C ALA A 104 78.06 4.47 -9.69
N GLU A 105 78.57 4.04 -10.85
CA GLU A 105 77.75 3.49 -11.93
C GLU A 105 77.02 2.21 -11.50
N LEU A 106 77.68 1.28 -10.80
CA LEU A 106 77.04 0.08 -10.24
C LEU A 106 75.97 0.44 -9.21
N ALA A 107 76.22 1.44 -8.35
CA ALA A 107 75.25 1.91 -7.38
C ALA A 107 74.03 2.56 -8.06
N GLU A 108 74.23 3.31 -9.15
CA GLU A 108 73.15 3.86 -9.97
C GLU A 108 72.36 2.77 -10.69
N GLN A 109 73.02 1.77 -11.28
CA GLN A 109 72.36 0.60 -11.88
C GLN A 109 71.53 -0.17 -10.84
N GLN A 110 72.06 -0.40 -9.64
CA GLN A 110 71.31 -1.03 -8.54
C GLN A 110 70.11 -0.19 -8.09
N ARG A 111 70.26 1.14 -8.01
CA ARG A 111 69.14 2.05 -7.69
C ARG A 111 68.07 1.98 -8.77
N GLN A 112 68.44 1.98 -10.05
CA GLN A 112 67.50 1.86 -11.17
C GLN A 112 66.78 0.51 -11.16
N GLN A 113 67.50 -0.60 -10.97
CA GLN A 113 66.88 -1.94 -10.84
C GLN A 113 65.93 -2.02 -9.65
N LYS A 114 66.28 -1.42 -8.50
CA LYS A 114 65.40 -1.38 -7.34
C LYS A 114 64.14 -0.55 -7.59
N LEU A 115 64.25 0.59 -8.28
CA LEU A 115 63.11 1.42 -8.68
C LEU A 115 62.20 0.67 -9.67
N GLN A 116 62.77 0.01 -10.68
CA GLN A 116 62.01 -0.81 -11.63
C GLN A 116 61.29 -1.96 -10.92
N ALA A 117 61.98 -2.68 -10.02
CA ALA A 117 61.37 -3.74 -9.23
C ALA A 117 60.24 -3.24 -8.31
N GLN A 118 60.38 -2.05 -7.73
CA GLN A 118 59.31 -1.41 -6.94
C GLN A 118 58.12 -1.03 -7.81
N GLN A 119 58.35 -0.43 -8.99
CA GLN A 119 57.29 -0.09 -9.94
C GLN A 119 56.56 -1.33 -10.45
N GLU A 120 57.28 -2.42 -10.77
CA GLU A 120 56.66 -3.68 -11.20
C GLU A 120 55.85 -4.33 -10.07
N ALA A 121 56.37 -4.31 -8.84
CA ALA A 121 55.65 -4.82 -7.67
C ALA A 121 54.37 -4.01 -7.39
N GLU A 122 54.44 -2.68 -7.50
CA GLU A 122 53.27 -1.81 -7.37
C GLU A 122 52.26 -2.05 -8.50
N ALA A 123 52.71 -2.14 -9.75
CA ALA A 123 51.85 -2.44 -10.90
C ALA A 123 51.16 -3.81 -10.74
N LYS A 124 51.88 -4.85 -10.29
CA LYS A 124 51.30 -6.17 -9.98
C LYS A 124 50.27 -6.08 -8.85
N ARG A 125 50.56 -5.31 -7.80
CA ARG A 125 49.62 -5.11 -6.69
C ARG A 125 48.36 -4.37 -7.15
N GLN A 126 48.50 -3.33 -7.98
CA GLN A 126 47.36 -2.61 -8.56
C GLN A 126 46.54 -3.51 -9.50
N GLN A 127 47.19 -4.34 -10.32
CA GLN A 127 46.50 -5.32 -11.17
C GLN A 127 45.75 -6.37 -10.34
N GLN A 128 46.33 -6.88 -9.25
CA GLN A 128 45.65 -7.81 -8.34
C GLN A 128 44.43 -7.16 -7.69
N LEU A 129 44.54 -5.93 -7.18
CA LEU A 129 43.41 -5.20 -6.60
C LEU A 129 42.32 -4.94 -7.64
N ALA A 130 42.68 -4.59 -8.87
CA ALA A 130 41.72 -4.40 -9.96
C ALA A 130 41.03 -5.72 -10.35
N ALA A 131 41.77 -6.83 -10.39
CA ALA A 131 41.23 -8.16 -10.64
C ALA A 131 40.28 -8.61 -9.52
N ASP A 132 40.64 -8.40 -8.26
CA ASP A 132 39.81 -8.72 -7.09
C ASP A 132 38.52 -7.88 -7.08
N GLN A 133 38.61 -6.59 -7.38
CA GLN A 133 37.44 -5.71 -7.51
C GLN A 133 36.55 -6.14 -8.69
N ALA A 134 37.13 -6.50 -9.83
CA ALA A 134 36.38 -6.99 -10.98
C ALA A 134 35.69 -8.33 -10.68
N ALA A 135 36.38 -9.24 -9.99
CA ALA A 135 35.82 -10.52 -9.55
C ALA A 135 34.68 -10.31 -8.53
N ALA A 136 34.86 -9.41 -7.56
CA ALA A 136 33.82 -9.05 -6.58
C ALA A 136 32.61 -8.40 -7.25
N ALA A 137 32.82 -7.49 -8.21
CA ALA A 137 31.76 -6.85 -8.97
C ALA A 137 31.00 -7.86 -9.84
N ALA A 138 31.71 -8.79 -10.50
CA ALA A 138 31.10 -9.87 -11.27
C ALA A 138 30.28 -10.82 -10.38
N ALA A 139 30.80 -11.20 -9.21
CA ALA A 139 30.09 -12.02 -8.24
C ALA A 139 28.85 -11.30 -7.67
N ALA A 140 28.94 -10.00 -7.37
CA ALA A 140 27.82 -9.19 -6.93
C ALA A 140 26.72 -9.11 -8.01
N LYS A 141 27.10 -8.90 -9.28
CA LYS A 141 26.17 -8.86 -10.41
C LYS A 141 25.49 -10.22 -10.63
N LEU A 142 26.23 -11.32 -10.53
CA LEU A 142 25.68 -12.68 -10.63
C LEU A 142 24.67 -12.95 -9.51
N LYS A 143 25.00 -12.58 -8.27
CA LYS A 143 24.11 -12.70 -7.11
C LYS A 143 22.85 -11.84 -7.27
N GLN A 144 22.99 -10.63 -7.79
CA GLN A 144 21.86 -9.75 -8.08
C GLN A 144 20.95 -10.35 -9.16
N GLN A 145 21.53 -10.90 -10.24
CA GLN A 145 20.78 -11.55 -11.31
C GLN A 145 20.06 -12.80 -10.80
N GLN A 146 20.72 -13.62 -9.96
CA GLN A 146 20.10 -14.80 -9.35
C GLN A 146 18.95 -14.42 -8.42
N LEU A 147 19.10 -13.36 -7.60
CA LEU A 147 18.03 -12.87 -6.75
C LEU A 147 16.84 -12.34 -7.57
N GLN A 148 17.11 -11.61 -8.66
CA GLN A 148 16.06 -11.15 -9.58
C GLN A 148 15.33 -12.33 -10.24
N GLN A 149 16.05 -13.37 -10.69
CA GLN A 149 15.43 -14.58 -11.23
C GLN A 149 14.60 -15.32 -10.18
N GLN A 150 15.07 -15.41 -8.93
CA GLN A 150 14.30 -16.01 -7.83
C GLN A 150 13.02 -15.22 -7.54
N GLN A 151 13.10 -13.89 -7.47
CA GLN A 151 11.94 -13.03 -7.28
C GLN A 151 10.94 -13.13 -8.44
N GLN A 152 11.41 -13.22 -9.68
CA GLN A 152 10.56 -13.44 -10.85
C GLN A 152 9.89 -14.82 -10.79
N ALA A 153 10.63 -15.87 -10.47
CA ALA A 153 10.11 -17.22 -10.33
C ALA A 153 9.06 -17.32 -9.20
N GLU A 154 9.33 -16.69 -8.05
CA GLU A 154 8.41 -16.64 -6.92
C GLU A 154 7.14 -15.85 -7.27
N ARG A 155 7.28 -14.72 -7.96
CA ARG A 155 6.14 -13.92 -8.44
C ARG A 155 5.29 -14.70 -9.43
N LEU A 156 5.89 -15.41 -10.38
CA LEU A 156 5.17 -16.26 -11.33
C LEU A 156 4.46 -17.41 -10.61
N LYS A 157 5.12 -18.07 -9.65
CA LYS A 157 4.52 -19.13 -8.83
C LYS A 157 3.35 -18.59 -7.99
N GLN A 158 3.47 -17.40 -7.42
CA GLN A 158 2.42 -16.75 -6.66
C GLN A 158 1.23 -16.37 -7.55
N GLN A 159 1.48 -15.87 -8.77
CA GLN A 159 0.44 -15.59 -9.76
C GLN A 159 -0.28 -16.87 -10.20
N GLN A 160 0.45 -17.95 -10.49
CA GLN A 160 -0.15 -19.25 -10.84
C GLN A 160 -0.99 -19.80 -9.69
N LEU A 161 -0.51 -19.72 -8.44
CA LEU A 161 -1.26 -20.17 -7.27
C LEU A 161 -2.53 -19.32 -7.06
N ALA A 162 -2.45 -18.01 -7.28
CA ALA A 162 -3.61 -17.13 -7.20
C ALA A 162 -4.64 -17.43 -8.30
N GLN A 163 -4.18 -17.67 -9.54
CA GLN A 163 -5.05 -18.08 -10.65
C GLN A 163 -5.70 -19.44 -10.39
N GLN A 164 -4.95 -20.43 -9.91
CA GLN A 164 -5.49 -21.74 -9.54
C GLN A 164 -6.52 -21.64 -8.42
N LYS A 165 -6.26 -20.84 -7.38
CA LYS A 165 -7.24 -20.59 -6.31
C LYS A 165 -8.49 -19.90 -6.84
N GLN A 166 -8.34 -18.93 -7.74
CA GLN A 166 -9.47 -18.22 -8.34
C GLN A 166 -10.30 -19.16 -9.22
N GLU A 167 -9.66 -20.04 -10.01
CA GLU A 167 -10.35 -21.04 -10.83
C GLU A 167 -11.04 -22.10 -9.96
N GLN A 168 -10.40 -22.56 -8.88
CA GLN A 168 -11.02 -23.47 -7.91
C GLN A 168 -12.22 -22.83 -7.22
N LEU A 169 -12.12 -21.58 -6.77
CA LEU A 169 -13.23 -20.84 -6.18
C LEU A 169 -14.37 -20.65 -7.18
N LYS A 170 -14.05 -20.33 -8.46
CA LYS A 170 -15.06 -20.21 -9.51
C LYS A 170 -15.76 -21.54 -9.80
N LYS A 171 -15.01 -22.65 -9.87
CA LYS A 171 -15.58 -24.01 -10.02
C LYS A 171 -16.45 -24.38 -8.83
N GLN A 172 -16.01 -24.12 -7.60
CA GLN A 172 -16.81 -24.37 -6.40
C GLN A 172 -18.07 -23.51 -6.36
N GLN A 173 -18.01 -22.23 -6.76
CA GLN A 173 -19.18 -21.37 -6.85
C GLN A 173 -20.15 -21.85 -7.93
N GLU A 174 -19.65 -22.26 -9.10
CA GLU A 174 -20.49 -22.80 -10.18
C GLU A 174 -21.16 -24.11 -9.77
N GLU A 175 -20.43 -25.01 -9.10
CA GLU A 175 -20.98 -26.26 -8.58
C GLU A 175 -22.03 -26.01 -7.49
N GLN A 176 -21.78 -25.11 -6.54
CA GLN A 176 -22.76 -24.70 -5.54
C GLN A 176 -24.00 -24.05 -6.17
N GLN A 177 -23.83 -23.21 -7.19
CA GLN A 177 -24.95 -22.63 -7.92
C GLN A 177 -25.76 -23.69 -8.66
N LYS A 178 -25.11 -24.64 -9.34
CA LYS A 178 -25.79 -25.77 -10.00
C LYS A 178 -26.53 -26.66 -9.00
N GLU A 179 -25.92 -26.95 -7.85
CA GLU A 179 -26.56 -27.73 -6.78
C GLU A 179 -27.75 -26.99 -6.18
N GLN A 180 -27.64 -25.68 -5.94
CA GLN A 180 -28.74 -24.84 -5.46
C GLN A 180 -29.88 -24.76 -6.48
N GLN A 181 -29.57 -24.57 -7.77
CA GLN A 181 -30.57 -24.58 -8.85
C GLN A 181 -31.25 -25.94 -8.97
N ALA A 182 -30.50 -27.04 -8.89
CA ALA A 182 -31.07 -28.39 -8.91
C ALA A 182 -31.99 -28.65 -7.71
N LYS A 183 -31.59 -28.23 -6.50
CA LYS A 183 -32.43 -28.32 -5.30
C LYS A 183 -33.68 -27.45 -5.39
N GLN A 184 -33.58 -26.23 -5.93
CA GLN A 184 -34.73 -25.35 -6.16
C GLN A 184 -35.69 -25.94 -7.18
N ALA A 185 -35.18 -26.46 -8.31
CA ALA A 185 -36.00 -27.10 -9.32
C ALA A 185 -36.71 -28.36 -8.78
N GLN A 186 -36.02 -29.18 -7.98
CA GLN A 186 -36.63 -30.34 -7.31
C GLN A 186 -37.70 -29.92 -6.30
N ALA A 187 -37.44 -28.90 -5.48
CA ALA A 187 -38.41 -28.38 -4.52
C ALA A 187 -39.65 -27.79 -5.22
N GLU A 188 -39.47 -27.04 -6.31
CA GLU A 188 -40.59 -26.49 -7.09
C GLU A 188 -41.40 -27.60 -7.78
N ALA A 189 -40.74 -28.63 -8.32
CA ALA A 189 -41.42 -29.78 -8.91
C ALA A 189 -42.22 -30.56 -7.86
N GLN A 190 -41.67 -30.78 -6.66
CA GLN A 190 -42.39 -31.41 -5.54
C GLN A 190 -43.57 -30.56 -5.08
N ALA A 191 -43.39 -29.25 -4.91
CA ALA A 191 -44.47 -28.33 -4.53
C ALA A 191 -45.60 -28.31 -5.58
N LYS A 192 -45.28 -28.29 -6.88
CA LYS A 192 -46.27 -28.39 -7.96
C LYS A 192 -46.99 -29.75 -7.95
N ALA A 193 -46.28 -30.85 -7.71
CA ALA A 193 -46.87 -32.17 -7.63
C ALA A 193 -47.80 -32.32 -6.41
N GLU A 194 -47.41 -31.81 -5.25
CA GLU A 194 -48.25 -31.78 -4.04
C GLU A 194 -49.46 -30.87 -4.21
N ALA A 195 -49.29 -29.68 -4.80
CA ALA A 195 -50.40 -28.78 -5.10
C ALA A 195 -51.42 -29.42 -6.07
N ALA A 196 -50.94 -30.12 -7.11
CA ALA A 196 -51.80 -30.84 -8.05
C ALA A 196 -52.55 -32.00 -7.36
N LYS A 197 -51.87 -32.77 -6.50
CA LYS A 197 -52.50 -33.82 -5.69
C LYS A 197 -53.55 -33.25 -4.73
N ALA A 198 -53.24 -32.15 -4.03
CA ALA A 198 -54.16 -31.48 -3.11
C ALA A 198 -55.36 -30.89 -3.83
N ALA A 199 -55.18 -30.29 -5.01
CA ALA A 199 -56.26 -29.78 -5.85
C ALA A 199 -57.16 -30.91 -6.35
N LYS A 200 -56.58 -32.03 -6.81
CA LYS A 200 -57.34 -33.21 -7.24
C LYS A 200 -58.12 -33.84 -6.07
N ALA A 201 -57.51 -33.94 -4.89
CA ALA A 201 -58.18 -34.44 -3.69
C ALA A 201 -59.34 -33.52 -3.25
N LYS A 202 -59.15 -32.19 -3.26
CA LYS A 202 -60.23 -31.23 -2.99
C LYS A 202 -61.36 -31.34 -4.01
N ALA A 203 -61.04 -31.45 -5.30
CA ALA A 203 -62.05 -31.59 -6.35
C ALA A 203 -62.86 -32.90 -6.20
N GLN A 204 -62.19 -34.01 -5.88
CA GLN A 204 -62.86 -35.29 -5.61
C GLN A 204 -63.74 -35.21 -4.36
N ALA A 205 -63.25 -34.62 -3.27
CA ALA A 205 -64.04 -34.43 -2.04
C ALA A 205 -65.27 -33.54 -2.27
N GLN A 206 -65.13 -32.45 -3.05
CA GLN A 206 -66.26 -31.59 -3.41
C GLN A 206 -67.26 -32.29 -4.32
N ALA A 207 -66.81 -33.09 -5.29
CA ALA A 207 -67.69 -33.87 -6.16
C ALA A 207 -68.46 -34.95 -5.37
N GLU A 208 -67.81 -35.64 -4.43
CA GLU A 208 -68.48 -36.59 -3.54
C GLU A 208 -69.46 -35.90 -2.59
N ALA A 209 -69.08 -34.75 -2.01
CA ALA A 209 -69.97 -33.97 -1.17
C ALA A 209 -71.20 -33.48 -1.95
N ALA A 210 -71.02 -33.00 -3.18
CA ALA A 210 -72.13 -32.61 -4.06
C ALA A 210 -73.07 -33.78 -4.35
N LYS A 211 -72.53 -34.97 -4.67
CA LYS A 211 -73.33 -36.18 -4.89
C LYS A 211 -74.15 -36.58 -3.64
N LYS A 212 -73.54 -36.51 -2.45
CA LYS A 212 -74.23 -36.80 -1.18
C LYS A 212 -75.35 -35.78 -0.91
N LEU A 213 -75.08 -34.50 -1.16
CA LEU A 213 -76.04 -33.42 -0.92
C LEU A 213 -77.22 -33.44 -1.91
N ASP A 214 -76.98 -33.83 -3.18
CA ASP A 214 -78.07 -34.06 -4.14
C ASP A 214 -78.91 -35.30 -3.80
N ALA A 215 -78.30 -36.36 -3.27
CA ALA A 215 -79.03 -37.51 -2.76
C ALA A 215 -79.91 -37.14 -1.56
N GLU A 216 -79.37 -36.39 -0.60
CA GLU A 216 -80.10 -35.90 0.57
C GLU A 216 -81.22 -34.91 0.18
N ARG A 217 -80.99 -34.03 -0.81
CA ARG A 217 -82.04 -33.15 -1.35
C ARG A 217 -83.19 -33.96 -1.96
N ARG A 218 -82.89 -35.03 -2.71
CA ARG A 218 -83.92 -35.92 -3.27
C ARG A 218 -84.70 -36.64 -2.19
N GLU A 219 -84.03 -37.15 -1.15
CA GLU A 219 -84.69 -37.74 0.01
C GLU A 219 -85.58 -36.73 0.74
N ARG A 220 -85.08 -35.50 0.98
CA ARG A 220 -85.85 -34.44 1.63
C ARG A 220 -87.06 -34.02 0.80
N LEU A 221 -86.92 -33.92 -0.52
CA LEU A 221 -88.05 -33.63 -1.41
C LEU A 221 -89.07 -34.78 -1.41
N ALA A 222 -88.63 -36.04 -1.40
CA ALA A 222 -89.52 -37.19 -1.27
C ALA A 222 -90.23 -37.23 0.09
N ALA A 223 -89.54 -36.90 1.17
CA ALA A 223 -90.12 -36.77 2.51
C ALA A 223 -91.10 -35.59 2.60
N MET A 224 -90.81 -34.47 1.94
CA MET A 224 -91.67 -33.28 1.88
C MET A 224 -92.91 -33.51 1.00
N GLN A 225 -92.79 -34.28 -0.09
CA GLN A 225 -93.94 -34.74 -0.88
C GLN A 225 -94.81 -35.74 -0.10
N GLY A 226 -94.25 -36.40 0.93
CA GLY A 226 -94.98 -37.15 1.95
C GLY A 226 -95.49 -36.29 3.13
N MET A 227 -95.13 -35.02 3.21
CA MET A 227 -95.40 -34.11 4.33
C MET A 227 -95.95 -32.76 3.84
N ALA A 228 -96.87 -32.82 2.87
CA ALA A 228 -97.70 -31.69 2.47
C ALA A 228 -98.68 -31.33 3.61
N GLY A 229 -98.17 -30.57 4.58
CA GLY A 229 -98.91 -29.99 5.68
C GLY A 229 -97.97 -29.53 6.78
N GLY A 230 -97.53 -28.27 6.74
CA GLY A 230 -96.74 -27.70 7.84
C GLY A 230 -95.84 -26.54 7.45
N GLU A 231 -96.29 -25.35 7.85
CA GLU A 231 -95.75 -24.02 7.61
C GLU A 231 -94.49 -23.69 8.42
N GLY A 232 -93.65 -22.80 7.86
CA GLY A 232 -92.96 -21.78 8.65
C GLY A 232 -91.48 -22.01 9.00
N SER A 233 -90.64 -21.09 8.53
CA SER A 233 -89.90 -20.15 9.39
C SER A 233 -88.41 -19.96 9.03
N THR A 234 -88.12 -18.68 8.83
CA THR A 234 -86.87 -18.01 8.44
C THR A 234 -85.87 -17.95 9.60
N GLY A 235 -84.57 -17.98 9.30
CA GLY A 235 -83.54 -17.70 10.31
C GLY A 235 -82.14 -17.49 9.72
N ASN A 236 -81.86 -16.28 9.27
CA ASN A 236 -80.56 -15.83 8.78
C ASN A 236 -79.71 -15.35 9.98
N GLY A 237 -78.52 -15.91 10.19
CA GLY A 237 -77.61 -15.55 11.29
C GLY A 237 -76.28 -15.00 10.77
N LEU A 238 -76.20 -13.67 10.62
CA LEU A 238 -74.96 -12.91 10.46
C LEU A 238 -74.32 -12.65 11.84
N ALA A 239 -73.03 -12.98 12.00
CA ALA A 239 -72.10 -12.26 12.87
C ALA A 239 -70.65 -12.61 12.51
N LYS A 240 -69.91 -11.68 11.90
CA LYS A 240 -68.45 -11.77 11.75
C LYS A 240 -67.78 -10.47 12.16
N SER A 241 -67.00 -10.60 13.23
CA SER A 241 -65.76 -9.91 13.59
C SER A 241 -65.82 -8.40 13.87
N GLY A 242 -65.69 -8.08 15.16
CA GLY A 242 -65.31 -6.76 15.63
C GLY A 242 -63.88 -6.38 15.23
N THR A 243 -63.72 -5.10 14.91
CA THR A 243 -62.47 -4.36 14.73
C THR A 243 -62.04 -3.80 16.08
N GLY A 244 -60.93 -4.32 16.62
CA GLY A 244 -60.26 -3.77 17.80
C GLY A 244 -59.16 -2.80 17.39
N SER A 245 -59.44 -1.50 17.50
CA SER A 245 -58.44 -0.43 17.45
C SER A 245 -57.79 -0.32 18.83
N GLY A 246 -56.50 -0.65 18.91
CA GLY A 246 -55.71 -0.61 20.13
C GLY A 246 -54.64 0.47 20.04
N ALA A 247 -54.87 1.57 20.74
CA ALA A 247 -53.86 2.59 21.04
C ALA A 247 -52.78 1.98 21.94
N GLY A 248 -51.52 2.14 21.54
CA GLY A 248 -50.35 1.74 22.32
C GLY A 248 -49.18 2.65 21.97
N GLY A 249 -48.71 3.40 22.97
CA GLY A 249 -47.68 4.42 22.85
C GLY A 249 -46.36 3.91 22.28
N ASN A 250 -45.57 4.86 21.77
CA ASN A 250 -44.25 4.73 21.13
C ASN A 250 -44.18 4.24 19.68
N ALA A 251 -45.31 4.04 18.99
CA ALA A 251 -45.27 3.90 17.54
C ALA A 251 -45.07 5.28 16.89
N THR A 252 -44.03 5.41 16.07
CA THR A 252 -43.80 6.55 15.17
C THR A 252 -45.08 6.85 14.41
N SER A 253 -45.54 8.11 14.43
CA SER A 253 -46.80 8.43 13.75
C SER A 253 -46.72 8.06 12.26
N PRO A 254 -47.83 7.58 11.66
CA PRO A 254 -47.90 7.42 10.21
C PRO A 254 -47.57 8.77 9.54
N GLY A 255 -46.53 8.82 8.71
CA GLY A 255 -46.09 10.06 8.03
C GLY A 255 -44.83 10.73 8.60
N TYR A 256 -44.31 10.29 9.74
CA TYR A 256 -43.11 10.90 10.33
C TYR A 256 -41.83 10.56 9.54
N ALA A 257 -41.74 9.35 8.98
CA ALA A 257 -40.60 8.93 8.17
C ALA A 257 -40.41 9.85 6.94
N GLU A 258 -41.50 10.26 6.31
CA GLU A 258 -41.54 11.16 5.16
C GLU A 258 -41.10 12.59 5.54
N LYS A 259 -41.46 13.07 6.73
CA LYS A 259 -40.96 14.36 7.26
C LYS A 259 -39.45 14.32 7.44
N VAL A 260 -38.92 13.24 8.02
CA VAL A 260 -37.47 13.07 8.19
C VAL A 260 -36.78 12.95 6.84
N GLN A 261 -37.31 12.15 5.92
CA GLN A 261 -36.75 12.03 4.57
C GLN A 261 -36.72 13.38 3.84
N ARG A 262 -37.77 14.19 3.93
CA ARG A 262 -37.79 15.54 3.33
C ARG A 262 -36.74 16.47 3.92
N ARG A 263 -36.42 16.31 5.22
CA ARG A 263 -35.35 17.07 5.88
C ARG A 263 -33.96 16.59 5.48
N VAL A 264 -33.77 15.27 5.35
CA VAL A 264 -32.45 14.65 5.09
C VAL A 264 -32.06 14.67 3.62
N ARG A 265 -33.01 14.44 2.71
CA ARG A 265 -32.77 14.33 1.27
C ARG A 265 -32.00 15.51 0.65
N PRO A 266 -32.32 16.80 0.91
CA PRO A 266 -31.55 17.91 0.35
C PRO A 266 -30.11 18.01 0.90
N ASN A 267 -29.82 17.37 2.03
CA ASN A 267 -28.48 17.33 2.62
C ASN A 267 -27.62 16.18 2.07
N ILE A 268 -28.14 15.35 1.16
CA ILE A 268 -27.36 14.28 0.55
C ILE A 268 -26.47 14.88 -0.54
N ILE A 269 -25.15 14.85 -0.32
CA ILE A 269 -24.16 15.24 -1.32
C ILE A 269 -23.54 13.95 -1.86
N TRP A 270 -23.97 13.54 -3.06
CA TRP A 270 -23.52 12.34 -3.74
C TRP A 270 -23.35 12.60 -5.23
N SER A 271 -22.27 12.08 -5.81
CA SER A 271 -21.91 12.26 -7.23
C SER A 271 -21.51 10.94 -7.90
N GLY A 272 -21.84 9.80 -7.31
CA GLY A 272 -21.56 8.47 -7.85
C GLY A 272 -22.79 7.83 -8.49
N ASP A 273 -22.70 6.52 -8.76
CA ASP A 273 -23.83 5.75 -9.28
C ASP A 273 -25.05 5.82 -8.34
N THR A 274 -26.23 5.94 -8.91
CA THR A 274 -27.50 6.07 -8.18
C THR A 274 -28.31 4.77 -8.21
N ALA A 275 -27.96 3.82 -9.07
CA ALA A 275 -28.70 2.58 -9.27
C ALA A 275 -28.45 1.59 -8.12
N GLY A 276 -29.54 1.13 -7.48
CA GLY A 276 -29.52 0.00 -6.55
C GLY A 276 -28.87 0.26 -5.19
N LEU A 277 -28.48 1.51 -4.87
CA LEU A 277 -27.92 1.84 -3.56
C LEU A 277 -29.03 2.15 -2.55
N GLU A 278 -29.04 1.40 -1.46
CA GLU A 278 -29.97 1.58 -0.35
C GLU A 278 -29.24 1.39 0.98
N THR A 279 -29.24 2.45 1.81
CA THR A 279 -28.64 2.41 3.15
C THR A 279 -29.73 2.60 4.18
N VAL A 280 -29.79 1.71 5.17
CA VAL A 280 -30.72 1.80 6.29
C VAL A 280 -29.94 2.29 7.52
N VAL A 281 -30.33 3.42 8.07
CA VAL A 281 -29.68 4.07 9.22
C VAL A 281 -30.64 4.08 10.41
N ASP A 282 -30.17 3.61 11.56
CA ASP A 282 -30.83 3.79 12.85
C ASP A 282 -30.41 5.12 13.45
N VAL A 283 -31.40 5.94 13.80
CA VAL A 283 -31.21 7.28 14.34
C VAL A 283 -31.80 7.34 15.74
N ARG A 284 -31.03 7.90 16.68
CA ARG A 284 -31.47 8.20 18.04
C ARG A 284 -31.46 9.70 18.24
N CYS A 285 -32.53 10.25 18.80
CA CYS A 285 -32.69 11.68 19.01
C CYS A 285 -33.19 11.98 20.41
N ALA A 286 -32.89 13.18 20.90
CA ALA A 286 -33.53 13.74 22.07
C ALA A 286 -34.98 14.17 21.73
N PRO A 287 -35.88 14.32 22.72
CA PRO A 287 -37.24 14.80 22.49
C PRO A 287 -37.33 16.18 21.83
N THR A 288 -36.26 16.98 21.93
CA THR A 288 -36.08 18.29 21.29
C THR A 288 -35.78 18.23 19.80
N GLY A 289 -35.46 17.04 19.26
CA GLY A 289 -35.02 16.84 17.88
C GLY A 289 -33.50 16.77 17.71
N THR A 290 -32.72 17.05 18.75
CA THR A 290 -31.25 16.98 18.68
C THR A 290 -30.78 15.56 18.40
N LEU A 291 -29.89 15.40 17.41
CA LEU A 291 -29.33 14.11 17.04
C LEU A 291 -28.37 13.60 18.14
N LEU A 292 -28.63 12.39 18.66
CA LEU A 292 -27.75 11.74 19.65
C LEU A 292 -26.81 10.72 18.98
N SER A 293 -27.34 9.90 18.06
CA SER A 293 -26.51 8.93 17.32
C SER A 293 -27.13 8.57 15.98
N ALA A 294 -26.30 8.29 14.98
CA ALA A 294 -26.69 7.73 13.70
C ALA A 294 -25.77 6.56 13.35
N THR A 295 -26.33 5.36 13.21
CA THR A 295 -25.58 4.13 12.94
C THR A 295 -26.18 3.40 11.76
N ILE A 296 -25.34 2.88 10.87
CA ILE A 296 -25.79 2.10 9.71
C ILE A 296 -26.25 0.72 10.18
N ARG A 297 -27.53 0.41 9.99
CA ARG A 297 -28.12 -0.92 10.22
C ARG A 297 -27.89 -1.84 9.02
N ARG A 298 -28.01 -1.30 7.81
CA ARG A 298 -27.77 -2.03 6.54
C ARG A 298 -26.97 -1.15 5.60
N SER A 299 -25.79 -1.64 5.22
CA SER A 299 -24.93 -1.02 4.21
C SER A 299 -25.53 -1.23 2.81
N SER A 300 -25.33 -0.26 1.94
CA SER A 300 -25.64 -0.36 0.50
C SER A 300 -24.67 -1.25 -0.30
N GLY A 301 -23.56 -1.66 0.32
CA GLY A 301 -22.42 -2.28 -0.37
C GLY A 301 -21.41 -1.28 -0.95
N ASN A 302 -21.72 0.03 -0.92
CA ASN A 302 -20.81 1.10 -1.31
C ASN A 302 -20.49 2.00 -0.09
N SER A 303 -19.26 1.93 0.41
CA SER A 303 -18.84 2.70 1.59
C SER A 303 -18.92 4.22 1.38
N ALA A 304 -18.66 4.71 0.16
CA ALA A 304 -18.71 6.14 -0.12
C ALA A 304 -20.14 6.69 -0.05
N TRP A 305 -21.12 5.90 -0.50
CA TRP A 305 -22.54 6.25 -0.38
C TRP A 305 -23.02 6.17 1.06
N ASP A 306 -22.63 5.12 1.77
CA ASP A 306 -22.93 4.95 3.20
C ASP A 306 -22.42 6.13 4.05
N ASP A 307 -21.18 6.58 3.79
CA ASP A 307 -20.60 7.77 4.44
C ASP A 307 -21.33 9.06 4.05
N ALA A 308 -21.81 9.18 2.80
CA ALA A 308 -22.60 10.32 2.37
C ALA A 308 -23.98 10.34 3.05
N ALA A 309 -24.62 9.19 3.17
CA ALA A 309 -25.88 8.99 3.87
C ALA A 309 -25.75 9.37 5.36
N LEU A 310 -24.71 8.89 6.05
CA LEU A 310 -24.46 9.21 7.45
C LEU A 310 -24.23 10.73 7.64
N ARG A 311 -23.42 11.36 6.78
CA ARG A 311 -23.20 12.81 6.80
C ARG A 311 -24.47 13.63 6.54
N ALA A 312 -25.37 13.15 5.67
CA ALA A 312 -26.64 13.82 5.41
C ALA A 312 -27.55 13.82 6.65
N VAL A 313 -27.58 12.71 7.39
CA VAL A 313 -28.32 12.61 8.66
C VAL A 313 -27.73 13.57 9.70
N GLN A 314 -26.41 13.63 9.82
CA GLN A 314 -25.73 14.56 10.73
C GLN A 314 -26.00 16.03 10.39
N ARG A 315 -26.02 16.39 9.10
CA ARG A 315 -26.36 17.76 8.65
C ARG A 315 -27.83 18.14 8.83
N SER A 316 -28.68 17.17 9.17
CA SER A 316 -30.12 17.37 9.35
C SER A 316 -30.53 17.63 10.80
N ASP A 317 -29.56 17.80 11.70
CA ASP A 317 -29.77 18.22 13.09
C ASP A 317 -30.25 19.70 13.16
N PRO A 318 -31.34 20.03 13.88
CA PRO A 318 -32.27 19.15 14.59
C PRO A 318 -33.32 18.49 13.68
N MET A 319 -33.70 17.26 14.05
CA MET A 319 -34.73 16.46 13.41
C MET A 319 -36.14 17.06 13.62
N PRO A 320 -37.05 16.90 12.63
CA PRO A 320 -38.40 17.46 12.72
C PRO A 320 -39.18 16.84 13.88
N GLN A 321 -40.02 17.65 14.53
CA GLN A 321 -40.90 17.16 15.59
C GLN A 321 -42.08 16.37 15.02
N ASP A 322 -42.54 15.37 15.77
CA ASP A 322 -43.73 14.60 15.43
C ASP A 322 -45.02 15.38 15.74
N VAL A 323 -46.19 14.82 15.40
CA VAL A 323 -47.53 15.38 15.70
C VAL A 323 -47.74 15.68 17.19
N ASN A 324 -46.99 15.00 18.06
CA ASN A 324 -47.01 15.19 19.51
C ASN A 324 -46.08 16.33 20.00
N GLY A 325 -45.48 17.11 19.09
CA GLY A 325 -44.53 18.18 19.42
C GLY A 325 -43.17 17.68 19.94
N LYS A 326 -42.93 16.37 19.88
CA LYS A 326 -41.69 15.72 20.32
C LYS A 326 -41.17 14.78 19.24
N THR A 327 -39.86 14.65 19.17
CA THR A 327 -39.18 13.73 18.24
C THR A 327 -39.15 12.33 18.87
N PRO A 328 -39.48 11.25 18.14
CA PRO A 328 -39.35 9.88 18.65
C PRO A 328 -37.91 9.59 19.08
N PRO A 329 -37.69 8.88 20.20
CA PRO A 329 -36.36 8.66 20.76
C PRO A 329 -35.47 7.83 19.83
N SER A 330 -36.06 6.95 19.01
CA SER A 330 -35.36 6.19 17.99
C SER A 330 -36.27 5.88 16.82
N PHE A 331 -35.75 5.99 15.60
CA PHE A 331 -36.44 5.59 14.38
C PHE A 331 -35.42 5.15 13.33
N THR A 332 -35.87 4.36 12.36
CA THR A 332 -35.06 3.87 11.25
C THR A 332 -35.43 4.62 9.98
N ILE A 333 -34.42 5.07 9.23
CA ILE A 333 -34.61 5.73 7.92
C ILE A 333 -33.90 4.95 6.82
N THR A 334 -34.54 4.90 5.67
CA THR A 334 -33.99 4.36 4.44
C THR A 334 -33.61 5.51 3.52
N LEU A 335 -32.34 5.55 3.12
CA LEU A 335 -31.79 6.58 2.23
C LEU A 335 -31.40 5.95 0.90
N ARG A 336 -31.78 6.61 -0.18
CA ARG A 336 -31.44 6.25 -1.56
C ARG A 336 -30.90 7.48 -2.29
N PRO A 337 -29.95 7.33 -3.22
CA PRO A 337 -29.47 8.43 -4.03
C PRO A 337 -30.64 9.05 -4.79
N ALA A 338 -30.69 10.37 -4.85
CA ALA A 338 -31.59 11.03 -5.78
C ALA A 338 -31.06 10.75 -7.19
N ALA A 339 -31.92 10.22 -8.05
CA ALA A 339 -31.67 10.17 -9.49
C ALA A 339 -31.71 11.57 -10.10
#